data_AF-A0A0C3NM22-F1
#
_entry.id   AF-A0A0C3NM22-F1
#
_cell.length_a   1.000
_cell.length_b   1.000
_cell.length_c   1.000
_cell.angle_alpha   90.00
_cell.angle_beta   90.00
_cell.angle_gamma   90.00
#
_symmetry.space_group_name_H-M   'P 1'
#
loop_
_entity.id
_entity.type
_entity.pdbx_description
1 polymer ?
#
loop_
_entity_poly.entity_id
_entity_poly.type
_entity_poly.pdbx_seq_one_letter_code
_entity_poly.pdbx_strand_id
1 'polypeptide(L)'
;MSPSQVPRPVHVLSPDLVGVLEDRVGATMLAVIKKNKHTHCFSESPAFAAFHSAICNFGREDNVDISDDILLDTFCTTIPLTTYNSYEPFVAKILSETCQEDDVRDMFSPGLPYHIAVASSTSSPKPKFFCQYLHEGSMRYGGGNGGEIFWTFSLHYHQLVKIQNRNGDIIRTIPAAMGSSEMVRLRNGLKVENDHLNIMLAAGEWATSPVAVGFIRDMVETIFMVFTMSAVDMIRYMEEEWETLVAFIETVISLPVGDCQVCKLFVANDHSGL
;
A
#
# COMPACT_ATOMS: atom_id res chain seq x y z
N MET A 1 -41.93 -3.76 -13.33
CA MET A 1 -40.64 -3.58 -12.65
C MET A 1 -40.58 -2.12 -12.21
N SER A 2 -40.57 -1.86 -10.89
CA SER A 2 -40.46 -0.49 -10.38
C SER A 2 -39.09 0.08 -10.75
N PRO A 3 -39.00 1.34 -11.20
CA PRO A 3 -37.72 1.94 -11.53
C PRO A 3 -36.83 1.94 -10.28
N SER A 4 -35.62 1.40 -10.43
CA SER A 4 -34.57 1.44 -9.41
C SER A 4 -34.33 2.90 -9.02
N GLN A 5 -34.87 3.33 -7.88
CA GLN A 5 -34.60 4.65 -7.35
C GLN A 5 -33.12 4.71 -6.98
N VAL A 6 -32.38 5.60 -7.64
CA VAL A 6 -31.03 5.97 -7.23
C VAL A 6 -31.10 6.35 -5.75
N PRO A 7 -30.36 5.67 -4.86
CA PRO A 7 -30.37 5.97 -3.44
C PRO A 7 -30.06 7.46 -3.24
N ARG A 8 -30.94 8.18 -2.54
CA ARG A 8 -30.66 9.59 -2.22
C ARG A 8 -29.54 9.63 -1.18
N PRO A 9 -28.56 10.55 -1.32
CA PRO A 9 -27.51 10.71 -0.34
C PRO A 9 -28.09 10.95 1.06
N VAL A 10 -27.64 10.17 2.03
CA VAL A 10 -27.97 10.38 3.44
C VAL A 10 -27.02 11.43 3.98
N HIS A 11 -27.52 12.64 4.24
CA HIS A 11 -26.71 13.76 4.72
C HIS A 11 -26.45 13.74 6.23
N VAL A 12 -27.22 12.95 6.99
CA VAL A 12 -27.10 12.82 8.44
C VAL A 12 -27.32 11.35 8.80
N LEU A 13 -26.37 10.77 9.54
CA LEU A 13 -26.50 9.40 10.04
C LEU A 13 -27.62 9.33 11.08
N SER A 14 -28.40 8.25 11.08
CA SER A 14 -29.37 8.01 12.16
C SER A 14 -28.65 7.81 13.49
N PRO A 15 -29.28 8.11 14.65
CA PRO A 15 -28.68 7.87 15.96
C PRO A 15 -28.17 6.44 16.15
N ASP A 16 -28.94 5.45 15.68
CA ASP A 16 -28.54 4.04 15.73
C ASP A 16 -27.26 3.77 14.94
N LEU A 17 -27.13 4.37 13.76
CA LEU A 17 -25.95 4.21 12.91
C LEU A 17 -24.73 4.95 13.45
N VAL A 18 -24.96 6.09 14.12
CA VAL A 18 -23.92 6.79 14.88
C VAL A 18 -23.40 5.90 16.00
N GLY A 19 -24.29 5.34 16.83
CA GLY A 19 -23.89 4.44 17.92
C GLY A 19 -23.11 3.22 17.43
N VAL A 20 -23.60 2.55 16.37
CA VAL A 20 -22.88 1.40 15.76
C VAL A 20 -21.51 1.80 15.23
N LEU A 21 -21.39 3.01 14.66
CA LEU A 21 -20.12 3.50 14.14
C LEU A 21 -19.14 3.83 15.29
N GLU A 22 -19.63 4.50 16.34
CA GLU A 22 -18.84 4.82 17.54
C GLU A 22 -18.30 3.55 18.21
N ASP A 23 -19.16 2.57 18.46
CA ASP A 23 -18.76 1.28 19.04
C ASP A 23 -17.70 0.58 18.19
N ARG A 24 -17.90 0.55 16.87
CA ARG A 24 -16.97 -0.10 15.95
C ARG A 24 -15.63 0.61 15.88
N VAL A 25 -15.63 1.95 15.85
CA VAL A 25 -14.41 2.76 15.84
C VAL A 25 -13.67 2.60 17.16
N GLY A 26 -14.36 2.69 18.29
CA GLY A 26 -13.79 2.48 19.62
C GLY A 26 -13.15 1.10 19.78
N ALA A 27 -13.86 0.04 19.41
CA ALA A 27 -13.33 -1.33 19.43
C ALA A 27 -12.10 -1.51 18.52
N THR A 28 -12.11 -0.85 17.35
CA THR A 28 -10.96 -0.89 16.41
C THR A 28 -9.76 -0.16 17.00
N MET A 29 -9.95 1.04 17.55
CA MET A 29 -8.88 1.82 18.19
C MET A 29 -8.27 1.05 19.37
N LEU A 30 -9.10 0.47 20.22
CA LEU A 30 -8.66 -0.35 21.34
C LEU A 30 -7.84 -1.55 20.88
N ALA A 31 -8.28 -2.26 19.84
CA ALA A 31 -7.53 -3.37 19.27
C ALA A 31 -6.15 -2.92 18.74
N VAL A 32 -6.07 -1.77 18.08
CA VAL A 32 -4.82 -1.17 17.60
C VAL A 32 -3.90 -0.81 18.78
N ILE A 33 -4.41 -0.18 19.83
CA ILE A 33 -3.65 0.18 21.03
C ILE A 33 -3.06 -1.08 21.68
N LYS A 34 -3.92 -2.07 21.97
CA LYS A 34 -3.51 -3.32 22.63
C LYS A 34 -2.47 -4.09 21.82
N LYS A 35 -2.59 -4.08 20.49
CA LYS A 35 -1.66 -4.75 19.58
C LYS A 35 -0.30 -4.06 19.53
N ASN A 36 -0.27 -2.73 19.56
CA ASN A 36 0.93 -1.95 19.31
C ASN A 36 1.60 -1.41 20.58
N LYS A 37 1.06 -1.68 21.78
CA LYS A 37 1.56 -1.14 23.06
C LYS A 37 3.02 -1.45 23.40
N HIS A 38 3.59 -2.48 22.77
CA HIS A 38 4.98 -2.91 22.96
C HIS A 38 5.90 -2.54 21.79
N THR A 39 5.41 -1.78 20.82
CA THR A 39 6.21 -1.37 19.65
C THR A 39 7.15 -0.22 20.01
N HIS A 40 8.28 -0.13 19.31
CA HIS A 40 9.28 0.90 19.56
C HIS A 40 8.70 2.31 19.43
N CYS A 41 7.94 2.59 18.37
CA CYS A 41 7.31 3.90 18.18
C CYS A 41 6.37 4.25 19.34
N PHE A 42 5.57 3.28 19.79
CA PHE A 42 4.66 3.51 20.91
C PHE A 42 5.41 3.79 22.22
N SER A 43 6.48 3.05 22.51
CA SER A 43 7.22 3.16 23.76
C SER A 43 8.22 4.33 23.80
N GLU A 44 8.89 4.62 22.67
CA GLU A 44 9.99 5.59 22.60
C GLU A 44 9.55 6.97 22.13
N SER A 45 8.42 7.09 21.43
CA SER A 45 8.00 8.38 20.88
C SER A 45 7.53 9.33 21.98
N PRO A 46 8.04 10.58 22.02
CA PRO A 46 7.58 11.60 22.95
C PRO A 46 6.06 11.87 22.86
N ALA A 47 5.43 11.57 21.71
CA ALA A 47 3.99 11.73 21.52
C ALA A 47 3.15 10.88 22.49
N PHE A 48 3.68 9.76 22.98
CA PHE A 48 2.97 8.89 23.92
C PHE A 48 3.38 9.12 25.38
N ALA A 49 4.30 10.05 25.68
CA ALA A 49 4.82 10.22 27.03
C ALA A 49 3.73 10.54 28.08
N ALA A 50 2.78 11.43 27.74
CA ALA A 50 1.67 11.80 28.62
C ALA A 50 0.72 10.61 28.86
N PHE A 51 0.44 9.85 27.80
CA PHE A 51 -0.38 8.64 27.85
C PHE A 51 0.23 7.57 28.77
N HIS A 52 1.53 7.28 28.62
CA HIS A 52 2.25 6.34 29.47
C HIS A 52 2.26 6.76 30.94
N SER A 53 2.43 8.05 31.20
CA SER A 53 2.38 8.58 32.56
C SER A 53 0.99 8.41 33.17
N ALA A 54 -0.08 8.67 32.42
CA ALA A 54 -1.45 8.53 32.91
C ALA A 54 -1.77 7.06 33.23
N ILE A 55 -1.43 6.13 32.34
CA ILE A 55 -1.61 4.68 32.55
C ILE A 55 -0.83 4.17 33.77
N CYS A 56 0.43 4.60 33.93
CA CYS A 56 1.24 4.21 35.08
C CYS A 56 0.63 4.65 36.41
N ASN A 57 -0.07 5.79 36.44
CA ASN A 57 -0.72 6.29 37.65
C ASN A 57 -1.94 5.44 38.01
N PHE A 58 -2.78 5.07 37.03
CA PHE A 58 -3.93 4.16 37.28
C PHE A 58 -3.49 2.78 37.80
N GLY A 59 -2.41 2.22 37.27
CA GLY A 59 -1.91 0.91 37.71
C GLY A 59 -1.35 0.88 39.14
N ARG A 60 -0.97 2.03 39.71
CA ARG A 60 -0.43 2.12 41.07
C ARG A 60 -1.51 2.22 42.15
N GLU A 61 -2.69 2.72 41.82
CA GLU A 61 -3.73 2.97 42.81
C GLU A 61 -4.55 1.71 43.13
N ASP A 62 -4.75 0.80 42.14
CA ASP A 62 -5.72 -0.29 42.32
C ASP A 62 -5.22 -1.73 42.07
N ASN A 63 -3.99 -1.99 41.58
CA ASN A 63 -3.51 -3.35 41.23
C ASN A 63 -4.47 -4.16 40.33
N VAL A 64 -5.42 -3.50 39.67
CA VAL A 64 -6.42 -4.04 38.76
C VAL A 64 -6.02 -3.67 37.34
N ASP A 65 -6.19 -4.61 36.40
CA ASP A 65 -5.99 -4.35 34.97
C ASP A 65 -6.85 -3.14 34.54
N ILE A 66 -6.22 -2.18 33.86
CA ILE A 66 -6.89 -0.97 33.39
C ILE A 66 -8.03 -1.37 32.44
N SER A 67 -9.24 -0.89 32.74
CA SER A 67 -10.41 -1.17 31.90
C SER A 67 -10.24 -0.60 30.49
N ASP A 68 -10.90 -1.23 29.53
CA ASP A 68 -10.83 -0.85 28.12
C ASP A 68 -11.35 0.59 27.88
N ASP A 69 -12.36 1.01 28.63
CA ASP A 69 -12.92 2.36 28.55
C ASP A 69 -11.91 3.41 29.04
N ILE A 70 -11.25 3.15 30.19
CA ILE A 70 -10.20 4.05 30.71
C ILE A 70 -9.03 4.12 29.73
N LEU A 71 -8.63 2.98 29.15
CA LEU A 71 -7.54 2.92 28.19
C LEU A 71 -7.83 3.76 26.94
N LEU A 72 -9.03 3.63 26.39
CA LEU A 72 -9.46 4.37 25.20
C LEU A 72 -9.63 5.86 25.49
N ASP A 73 -10.27 6.23 26.59
CA ASP A 73 -10.44 7.63 27.01
C ASP A 73 -9.09 8.30 27.26
N THR A 74 -8.19 7.63 27.97
CA THR A 74 -6.82 8.12 28.21
C THR A 74 -6.09 8.32 26.88
N PHE A 75 -6.21 7.39 25.93
CA PHE A 75 -5.59 7.52 24.61
C PHE A 75 -6.09 8.78 23.88
N CYS A 76 -7.40 8.97 23.82
CA CYS A 76 -8.03 10.10 23.12
C CYS A 76 -7.72 11.45 23.76
N THR A 77 -7.54 11.50 25.08
CA THR A 77 -7.34 12.77 25.82
C THR A 77 -5.88 13.17 25.98
N THR A 78 -4.95 12.21 25.97
CA THR A 78 -3.53 12.48 26.28
C THR A 78 -2.61 12.50 25.07
N ILE A 79 -2.98 11.84 23.97
CA ILE A 79 -2.13 11.79 22.77
C ILE A 79 -2.47 12.99 21.88
N PRO A 80 -1.51 13.89 21.62
CA PRO A 80 -1.75 15.02 20.76
C PRO A 80 -1.89 14.58 19.30
N LEU A 81 -2.59 15.39 18.51
CA LEU A 81 -2.50 15.28 17.05
C LEU A 81 -1.04 15.51 16.62
N THR A 82 -0.48 14.56 15.88
CA THR A 82 0.92 14.59 15.43
C THR A 82 1.03 14.92 13.95
N THR A 83 2.25 15.24 13.52
CA THR A 83 2.59 15.41 12.11
C THR A 83 3.61 14.34 11.70
N TYR A 84 3.93 14.28 10.40
CA TYR A 84 4.93 13.34 9.90
C TYR A 84 6.30 13.50 10.60
N ASN A 85 6.65 14.68 11.09
CA ASN A 85 7.91 14.93 11.78
C ASN A 85 8.06 14.09 13.07
N SER A 86 6.95 13.72 13.72
CA SER A 86 6.95 12.84 14.90
C SER A 86 7.16 11.37 14.52
N TYR A 87 6.88 11.00 13.27
CA TYR A 87 6.96 9.65 12.72
C TYR A 87 8.28 9.40 11.98
N GLU A 88 8.81 10.42 11.30
CA GLU A 88 9.99 10.38 10.45
C GLU A 88 11.23 9.75 11.09
N PRO A 89 11.61 10.03 12.36
CA PRO A 89 12.81 9.44 12.96
C PRO A 89 12.77 7.91 13.04
N PHE A 90 11.59 7.33 13.26
CA PHE A 90 11.40 5.89 13.32
C PHE A 90 11.47 5.23 11.95
N VAL A 91 10.93 5.90 10.92
CA VAL A 91 11.05 5.43 9.54
C VAL A 91 12.48 5.56 9.04
N ALA A 92 13.19 6.62 9.41
CA ALA A 92 14.58 6.83 9.02
C ALA A 92 15.50 5.68 9.48
N LYS A 93 15.22 5.06 10.66
CA LYS A 93 15.91 3.84 11.10
C LYS A 93 15.74 2.71 10.08
N ILE A 94 14.52 2.50 9.59
CA ILE A 94 14.19 1.48 8.59
C ILE A 94 14.83 1.78 7.23
N LEU A 95 14.85 3.04 6.81
CA LEU A 95 15.41 3.47 5.52
C LEU A 95 16.94 3.60 5.53
N SER A 96 17.60 3.35 6.66
CA SER A 96 19.05 3.45 6.75
C SER A 96 19.76 2.42 5.86
N GLU A 97 20.97 2.75 5.39
CA GLU A 97 21.76 1.84 4.54
C GLU A 97 22.09 0.52 5.26
N THR A 98 22.30 0.58 6.57
CA THR A 98 22.57 -0.56 7.44
C THR A 98 21.36 -0.82 8.35
N CYS A 99 20.26 -1.27 7.76
CA CYS A 99 19.03 -1.56 8.48
C CYS A 99 19.12 -2.92 9.20
N GLN A 100 19.41 -2.91 10.49
CA GLN A 100 19.48 -4.11 11.31
C GLN A 100 18.11 -4.51 11.82
N GLU A 101 17.80 -5.80 11.77
CA GLU A 101 16.52 -6.36 12.21
C GLU A 101 16.17 -5.97 13.64
N ASP A 102 17.13 -6.08 14.56
CA ASP A 102 16.93 -5.81 15.99
C ASP A 102 16.52 -4.36 16.25
N ASP A 103 16.90 -3.43 15.36
CA ASP A 103 16.59 -2.01 15.50
C ASP A 103 15.21 -1.64 14.94
N VAL A 104 14.61 -2.51 14.12
CA VAL A 104 13.42 -2.18 13.32
C VAL A 104 12.27 -3.18 13.41
N ARG A 105 12.53 -4.36 13.96
CA ARG A 105 11.49 -5.32 14.32
C ARG A 105 10.58 -4.69 15.36
N ASP A 106 9.27 -4.87 15.20
CA ASP A 106 8.26 -4.29 16.08
C ASP A 106 8.28 -2.74 16.12
N MET A 107 8.76 -2.08 15.05
CA MET A 107 8.90 -0.61 15.04
C MET A 107 7.56 0.13 15.21
N PHE A 108 6.55 -0.22 14.41
CA PHE A 108 5.23 0.45 14.43
C PHE A 108 4.07 -0.51 14.70
N SER A 109 4.29 -1.79 14.43
CA SER A 109 3.38 -2.90 14.67
C SER A 109 4.23 -4.15 14.85
N PRO A 110 3.75 -5.19 15.55
CA PRO A 110 4.46 -6.45 15.66
C PRO A 110 4.93 -7.01 14.32
N GLY A 111 6.17 -7.51 14.29
CA GLY A 111 6.89 -8.02 13.14
C GLY A 111 7.68 -6.96 12.38
N LEU A 112 8.07 -7.30 11.15
CA LEU A 112 8.70 -6.39 10.19
C LEU A 112 7.64 -5.88 9.21
N PRO A 113 7.76 -4.62 8.71
CA PRO A 113 6.86 -4.11 7.71
C PRO A 113 6.85 -4.99 6.45
N TYR A 114 5.71 -5.05 5.79
CA TYR A 114 5.56 -5.75 4.52
C TYR A 114 6.03 -4.91 3.34
N HIS A 115 5.66 -3.62 3.35
CA HIS A 115 6.14 -2.62 2.40
C HIS A 115 6.19 -1.24 3.04
N ILE A 116 6.81 -0.30 2.33
CA ILE A 116 6.86 1.10 2.73
C ILE A 116 6.14 1.91 1.65
N ALA A 117 4.99 2.47 1.97
CA ALA A 117 4.24 3.29 1.05
C ALA A 117 4.85 4.69 0.95
N VAL A 118 5.13 5.14 -0.27
CA VAL A 118 5.57 6.50 -0.55
C VAL A 118 4.34 7.36 -0.86
N ALA A 119 4.12 8.41 -0.06
CA ALA A 119 3.04 9.35 -0.32
C ALA A 119 3.46 10.38 -1.38
N SER A 120 2.58 10.59 -2.37
CA SER A 120 2.77 11.54 -3.47
C SER A 120 2.55 13.01 -3.09
N SER A 121 1.95 13.28 -1.92
CA SER A 121 1.73 14.63 -1.43
C SER A 121 2.81 15.01 -0.42
N THR A 122 3.79 15.80 -0.86
CA THR A 122 4.82 16.33 0.01
C THR A 122 4.70 17.86 0.02
N SER A 123 4.29 18.41 1.16
CA SER A 123 4.42 19.84 1.46
C SER A 123 5.89 20.27 1.67
N SER A 124 6.80 19.30 1.59
CA SER A 124 8.26 19.40 1.71
C SER A 124 8.90 18.76 0.47
N PRO A 125 10.17 19.05 0.15
CA PRO A 125 10.87 18.42 -0.97
C PRO A 125 11.21 16.93 -0.72
N LYS A 126 10.95 16.41 0.49
CA LYS A 126 11.27 15.03 0.85
C LYS A 126 10.04 14.13 0.78
N PRO A 127 10.13 12.94 0.13
CA PRO A 127 9.07 11.95 0.18
C PRO A 127 8.73 11.53 1.61
N LYS A 128 7.42 11.36 1.88
CA LYS A 128 6.93 10.78 3.14
C LYS A 128 6.72 9.28 2.94
N PHE A 129 7.21 8.50 3.89
CA PHE A 129 7.24 7.05 3.85
C PHE A 129 6.40 6.49 4.99
N PHE A 130 5.54 5.51 4.72
CA PHE A 130 4.66 4.90 5.72
C PHE A 130 4.81 3.39 5.71
N CYS A 131 5.27 2.82 6.82
CA CYS A 131 5.44 1.39 6.95
C CYS A 131 4.07 0.70 7.06
N GLN A 132 3.80 -0.23 6.15
CA GLN A 132 2.57 -1.01 6.14
C GLN A 132 2.86 -2.44 6.55
N TYR A 133 1.94 -3.01 7.32
CA TYR A 133 2.06 -4.35 7.89
C TYR A 133 0.89 -5.19 7.40
N LEU A 134 1.16 -6.46 7.11
CA LEU A 134 0.11 -7.40 6.78
C LEU A 134 -0.62 -7.77 8.07
N HIS A 135 -1.95 -7.67 8.06
CA HIS A 135 -2.80 -8.07 9.18
C HIS A 135 -3.83 -9.08 8.69
N GLU A 136 -4.11 -10.10 9.50
CA GLU A 136 -5.13 -11.09 9.18
C GLU A 136 -6.48 -10.40 8.92
N GLY A 137 -7.09 -10.70 7.77
CA GLY A 137 -8.37 -10.12 7.37
C GLY A 137 -8.31 -8.71 6.78
N SER A 138 -7.13 -8.09 6.62
CA SER A 138 -7.00 -6.73 6.03
C SER A 138 -7.28 -6.68 4.53
N MET A 139 -7.25 -7.82 3.84
CA MET A 139 -7.61 -7.90 2.43
C MET A 139 -9.00 -8.50 2.23
N ARG A 140 -9.99 -7.62 2.15
CA ARG A 140 -11.26 -7.93 1.49
C ARG A 140 -11.34 -7.06 0.24
N TYR A 141 -10.93 -7.60 -0.90
CA TYR A 141 -11.19 -6.95 -2.18
C TYR A 141 -12.54 -7.40 -2.71
N GLY A 142 -13.41 -6.41 -2.95
CA GLY A 142 -14.60 -6.58 -3.76
C GLY A 142 -14.20 -6.67 -5.22
N GLY A 143 -13.96 -7.88 -5.72
CA GLY A 143 -14.09 -8.14 -7.15
C GLY A 143 -15.57 -8.00 -7.50
N GLY A 144 -15.95 -6.88 -8.11
CA GLY A 144 -17.28 -6.78 -8.69
C GLY A 144 -17.41 -7.79 -9.83
N ASN A 145 -18.60 -8.36 -10.02
CA ASN A 145 -18.94 -9.21 -11.18
C ASN A 145 -19.00 -8.42 -12.51
N GLY A 146 -18.27 -7.30 -12.64
CA GLY A 146 -18.14 -6.59 -13.92
C GLY A 146 -17.27 -7.41 -14.87
N GLY A 147 -17.49 -7.28 -16.19
CA GLY A 147 -16.75 -8.03 -17.21
C GLY A 147 -15.25 -7.74 -17.23
N GLU A 148 -14.60 -7.98 -18.38
CA GLU A 148 -13.14 -7.93 -18.45
C GLU A 148 -12.63 -6.50 -18.20
N ILE A 149 -11.95 -6.30 -17.06
CA ILE A 149 -11.40 -5.00 -16.67
C ILE A 149 -9.93 -4.93 -17.07
N PHE A 150 -9.59 -3.97 -17.91
CA PHE A 150 -8.21 -3.64 -18.22
C PHE A 150 -7.62 -2.78 -17.08
N TRP A 151 -6.59 -3.29 -16.39
CA TRP A 151 -5.95 -2.61 -15.26
C TRP A 151 -4.55 -2.16 -15.63
N THR A 152 -4.29 -0.86 -15.52
CA THR A 152 -2.93 -0.32 -15.62
C THR A 152 -2.28 -0.27 -14.24
N PHE A 153 -1.08 -0.78 -14.10
CA PHE A 153 -0.29 -0.66 -12.87
C PHE A 153 1.20 -0.52 -13.19
N SER A 154 1.95 -0.12 -12.17
CA SER A 154 3.41 -0.08 -12.21
C SER A 154 3.95 -0.85 -11.02
N LEU A 155 4.98 -1.67 -11.22
CA LEU A 155 5.77 -2.28 -10.14
C LEU A 155 6.98 -1.42 -9.77
N HIS A 156 7.04 -0.17 -10.22
CA HIS A 156 8.14 0.73 -9.87
C HIS A 156 8.22 0.96 -8.35
N TYR A 157 9.44 1.08 -7.85
CA TYR A 157 9.75 1.41 -6.47
C TYR A 157 10.82 2.49 -6.44
N HIS A 158 10.77 3.34 -5.41
CA HIS A 158 11.77 4.38 -5.18
C HIS A 158 13.09 3.78 -4.67
N GLN A 159 13.00 2.80 -3.76
CA GLN A 159 14.18 2.11 -3.23
C GLN A 159 13.80 0.73 -2.68
N LEU A 160 14.81 -0.14 -2.58
CA LEU A 160 14.72 -1.41 -1.86
C LEU A 160 15.44 -1.29 -0.53
N VAL A 161 14.71 -1.55 0.55
CA VAL A 161 15.28 -1.62 1.90
C VAL A 161 15.66 -3.06 2.18
N LYS A 162 16.94 -3.29 2.46
CA LYS A 162 17.48 -4.60 2.84
C LYS A 162 17.63 -4.66 4.34
N ILE A 163 16.86 -5.50 5.01
CA ILE A 163 16.95 -5.72 6.44
C ILE A 163 17.92 -6.87 6.69
N GLN A 164 18.88 -6.65 7.57
CA GLN A 164 19.96 -7.58 7.88
C GLN A 164 19.83 -8.15 9.29
N ASN A 165 20.23 -9.40 9.48
CA ASN A 165 20.44 -9.94 10.82
C ASN A 165 21.82 -9.52 11.37
N ARG A 166 22.13 -9.92 12.61
CA ARG A 166 23.42 -9.65 13.28
C ARG A 166 24.66 -10.17 12.53
N ASN A 167 24.49 -11.15 11.65
CA ASN A 167 25.59 -11.71 10.85
C ASN A 167 25.81 -10.93 9.54
N GLY A 168 24.94 -9.97 9.22
CA GLY A 168 24.94 -9.22 7.97
C GLY A 168 24.13 -9.88 6.84
N ASP A 169 23.49 -11.03 7.09
CA ASP A 169 22.67 -11.69 6.08
C ASP A 169 21.37 -10.91 5.85
N ILE A 170 20.99 -10.72 4.60
CA ILE A 170 19.71 -10.11 4.25
C ILE A 170 18.59 -11.11 4.54
N ILE A 171 17.76 -10.81 5.53
CA ILE A 171 16.61 -11.64 5.91
C ILE A 171 15.33 -11.20 5.21
N ARG A 172 15.27 -9.94 4.76
CA ARG A 172 14.09 -9.38 4.09
C ARG A 172 14.48 -8.21 3.18
N THR A 173 13.89 -8.18 1.98
CA THR A 173 13.92 -7.02 1.10
C THR A 173 12.52 -6.43 1.03
N ILE A 174 12.40 -5.12 1.25
CA ILE A 174 11.12 -4.42 1.32
C ILE A 174 11.14 -3.28 0.30
N PRO A 175 10.15 -3.20 -0.61
CA PRO A 175 10.03 -2.05 -1.50
C PRO A 175 9.49 -0.82 -0.76
N ALA A 176 10.15 0.31 -0.96
CA ALA A 176 9.57 1.62 -0.76
C ALA A 176 8.95 2.09 -2.09
N ALA A 177 7.64 1.96 -2.22
CA ALA A 177 6.93 2.13 -3.49
C ALA A 177 5.56 2.79 -3.31
N MET A 178 4.89 3.06 -4.42
CA MET A 178 3.49 3.49 -4.40
C MET A 178 2.62 2.37 -3.82
N GLY A 179 1.61 2.71 -3.02
CA GLY A 179 0.73 1.71 -2.39
C GLY A 179 0.01 0.80 -3.40
N SER A 180 -0.32 1.33 -4.59
CA SER A 180 -0.94 0.55 -5.68
C SER A 180 -0.01 -0.52 -6.25
N SER A 181 1.29 -0.24 -6.36
CA SER A 181 2.30 -1.21 -6.80
C SER A 181 2.34 -2.41 -5.86
N GLU A 182 2.32 -2.16 -4.55
CA GLU A 182 2.35 -3.24 -3.59
C GLU A 182 1.04 -4.02 -3.53
N MET A 183 -0.09 -3.33 -3.69
CA MET A 183 -1.38 -4.00 -3.80
C MET A 183 -1.39 -5.04 -4.93
N VAL A 184 -0.76 -4.74 -6.07
CA VAL A 184 -0.61 -5.69 -7.17
C VAL A 184 0.29 -6.87 -6.79
N ARG A 185 1.43 -6.62 -6.12
CA ARG A 185 2.30 -7.70 -5.66
C ARG A 185 1.58 -8.64 -4.71
N LEU A 186 0.95 -8.08 -3.67
CA LEU A 186 0.29 -8.86 -2.64
C LEU A 186 -0.91 -9.63 -3.19
N ARG A 187 -1.71 -9.04 -4.10
CA ARG A 187 -2.84 -9.72 -4.74
C ARG A 187 -2.41 -10.94 -5.56
N ASN A 188 -1.28 -10.85 -6.23
CA ASN A 188 -0.81 -11.89 -7.15
C ASN A 188 0.32 -12.75 -6.54
N GLY A 189 0.62 -12.59 -5.25
CA GLY A 189 1.70 -13.33 -4.58
C GLY A 189 3.10 -13.05 -5.16
N LEU A 190 3.29 -11.87 -5.77
CA LEU A 190 4.55 -11.50 -6.40
C LEU A 190 5.58 -11.10 -5.35
N LYS A 191 6.83 -11.42 -5.65
CA LYS A 191 7.99 -11.03 -4.85
C LYS A 191 8.76 -9.93 -5.56
N VAL A 192 9.15 -8.90 -4.81
CA VAL A 192 9.87 -7.73 -5.33
C VAL A 192 11.19 -8.10 -6.02
N GLU A 193 11.87 -9.13 -5.51
CA GLU A 193 13.14 -9.63 -6.06
C GLU A 193 12.97 -10.15 -7.50
N ASN A 194 11.75 -10.60 -7.82
CA ASN A 194 11.42 -11.14 -9.13
C ASN A 194 10.73 -10.10 -10.01
N ASP A 195 10.66 -8.82 -9.66
CA ASP A 195 9.90 -7.84 -10.44
C ASP A 195 10.31 -7.77 -11.91
N HIS A 196 11.60 -7.89 -12.21
CA HIS A 196 12.10 -7.98 -13.58
C HIS A 196 11.49 -9.16 -14.36
N LEU A 197 11.29 -10.31 -13.70
CA LEU A 197 10.59 -11.46 -14.28
C LEU A 197 9.07 -11.28 -14.25
N ASN A 198 8.51 -10.72 -13.18
CA ASN A 198 7.08 -10.52 -13.02
C ASN A 198 6.54 -9.58 -14.11
N ILE A 199 7.30 -8.54 -14.47
CA ILE A 199 6.97 -7.64 -15.58
C ILE A 199 6.99 -8.39 -16.93
N MET A 200 7.88 -9.37 -17.09
CA MET A 200 7.97 -10.17 -18.31
C MET A 200 6.90 -11.27 -18.39
N LEU A 201 6.65 -11.97 -17.29
CA LEU A 201 5.69 -13.07 -17.19
C LEU A 201 4.24 -12.58 -17.10
N ALA A 202 4.03 -11.37 -16.57
CA ALA A 202 2.77 -10.64 -16.59
C ALA A 202 2.11 -10.70 -17.98
N ALA A 203 2.90 -10.53 -19.04
CA ALA A 203 2.50 -10.44 -20.43
C ALA A 203 1.71 -11.65 -20.98
N GLY A 204 1.58 -12.75 -20.23
CA GLY A 204 0.82 -13.94 -20.64
C GLY A 204 -0.38 -14.31 -19.78
N GLU A 205 -0.36 -14.08 -18.45
CA GLU A 205 -1.32 -14.73 -17.54
C GLU A 205 -2.25 -13.77 -16.76
N TRP A 206 -1.80 -12.58 -16.39
CA TRP A 206 -2.58 -11.68 -15.52
C TRP A 206 -2.39 -10.18 -15.79
N ALA A 207 -1.55 -9.80 -16.76
CA ALA A 207 -1.33 -8.40 -17.13
C ALA A 207 -0.80 -8.22 -18.56
N THR A 208 -1.59 -7.63 -19.45
CA THR A 208 -1.14 -7.35 -20.82
C THR A 208 -0.22 -6.13 -20.84
N SER A 209 1.07 -6.35 -21.15
CA SER A 209 2.02 -5.30 -21.50
C SER A 209 2.60 -5.60 -22.90
N PRO A 210 2.66 -4.62 -23.82
CA PRO A 210 2.26 -3.23 -23.64
C PRO A 210 0.73 -3.06 -23.55
N VAL A 211 0.30 -1.95 -22.95
CA VAL A 211 -1.11 -1.56 -22.75
C VAL A 211 -1.96 -1.73 -24.02
N ALA A 212 -1.38 -1.47 -25.18
CA ALA A 212 -1.99 -1.67 -26.50
C ALA A 212 -2.52 -3.08 -26.75
N VAL A 213 -1.88 -4.12 -26.19
CA VAL A 213 -2.30 -5.53 -26.35
C VAL A 213 -3.61 -5.82 -25.60
N GLY A 214 -3.90 -5.07 -24.53
CA GLY A 214 -5.17 -5.15 -23.82
C GLY A 214 -6.36 -4.77 -24.70
N PHE A 215 -6.17 -3.82 -25.63
CA PHE A 215 -7.22 -3.33 -26.54
C PHE A 215 -7.52 -4.28 -27.72
N ILE A 216 -6.72 -5.32 -27.92
CA ILE A 216 -6.93 -6.34 -28.97
C ILE A 216 -8.04 -7.33 -28.56
N ARG A 217 -8.36 -7.40 -27.27
CA ARG A 217 -9.48 -8.20 -26.80
C ARG A 217 -10.78 -7.46 -27.12
N ASP A 218 -11.64 -8.07 -27.93
CA ASP A 218 -12.99 -7.62 -28.27
C ASP A 218 -13.95 -7.46 -27.04
N MET A 219 -13.43 -7.55 -25.82
CA MET A 219 -14.19 -7.70 -24.57
C MET A 219 -13.77 -6.77 -23.43
N VAL A 220 -12.89 -5.76 -23.66
CA VAL A 220 -12.60 -4.76 -22.61
C VAL A 220 -13.83 -3.89 -22.37
N GLU A 221 -14.59 -4.22 -21.33
CA GLU A 221 -15.78 -3.46 -20.94
C GLU A 221 -15.44 -2.26 -20.06
N THR A 222 -14.32 -2.31 -19.33
CA THR A 222 -13.94 -1.28 -18.38
C THR A 222 -12.43 -1.10 -18.34
N ILE A 223 -11.98 0.15 -18.38
CA ILE A 223 -10.58 0.52 -18.18
C ILE A 223 -10.47 1.13 -16.78
N PHE A 224 -9.64 0.52 -15.92
CA PHE A 224 -9.36 1.00 -14.58
C PHE A 224 -7.99 1.65 -14.53
N MET A 225 -7.97 2.96 -14.24
CA MET A 225 -6.75 3.73 -14.01
C MET A 225 -6.85 4.52 -12.72
N VAL A 226 -5.76 4.55 -11.96
CA VAL A 226 -5.70 5.25 -10.67
C VAL A 226 -5.60 6.76 -10.86
N PHE A 227 -4.88 7.22 -11.90
CA PHE A 227 -4.69 8.63 -12.20
C PHE A 227 -5.09 8.93 -13.64
N THR A 228 -5.85 10.01 -13.84
CA THR A 228 -6.24 10.48 -15.18
C THR A 228 -5.03 10.80 -16.05
N MET A 229 -3.93 11.28 -15.46
CA MET A 229 -2.68 11.53 -16.19
C MET A 229 -2.12 10.27 -16.83
N SER A 230 -2.22 9.12 -16.15
CA SER A 230 -1.81 7.83 -16.74
C SER A 230 -2.64 7.49 -17.99
N ALA A 231 -3.91 7.89 -18.04
CA ALA A 231 -4.73 7.72 -19.23
C ALA A 231 -4.25 8.61 -20.39
N VAL A 232 -3.91 9.86 -20.09
CA VAL A 232 -3.38 10.80 -21.09
C VAL A 232 -2.04 10.31 -21.63
N ASP A 233 -1.12 9.88 -20.75
CA ASP A 233 0.19 9.37 -21.16
C ASP A 233 0.05 8.08 -21.98
N MET A 234 -0.88 7.20 -21.61
CA MET A 234 -1.21 6.01 -22.38
C MET A 234 -1.72 6.37 -23.78
N ILE A 235 -2.65 7.32 -23.91
CA ILE A 235 -3.19 7.76 -25.20
C ILE A 235 -2.07 8.35 -26.07
N ARG A 236 -1.25 9.25 -25.50
CA ARG A 236 -0.12 9.86 -26.21
C ARG A 236 0.87 8.82 -26.70
N TYR A 237 1.23 7.86 -25.86
CA TYR A 237 2.12 6.77 -26.25
C TYR A 237 1.53 5.92 -27.38
N MET A 238 0.23 5.62 -27.33
CA MET A 238 -0.45 4.91 -28.41
C MET A 238 -0.46 5.70 -29.72
N GLU A 239 -0.60 7.03 -29.66
CA GLU A 239 -0.52 7.90 -30.83
C GLU A 239 0.91 7.97 -31.41
N GLU A 240 1.92 8.09 -30.54
CA GLU A 240 3.34 8.21 -30.93
C GLU A 240 3.91 6.90 -31.49
N GLU A 241 3.58 5.76 -30.87
CA GLU A 241 4.11 4.44 -31.24
C GLU A 241 3.12 3.61 -32.06
N TRP A 242 2.08 4.22 -32.63
CA TRP A 242 0.98 3.52 -33.31
C TRP A 242 1.45 2.50 -34.34
N GLU A 243 2.32 2.92 -35.27
CA GLU A 243 2.82 2.05 -36.34
C GLU A 243 3.64 0.87 -35.80
N THR A 244 4.48 1.12 -34.78
CA THR A 244 5.26 0.11 -34.08
C THR A 244 4.31 -0.92 -33.43
N LEU A 245 3.28 -0.44 -32.73
CA LEU A 245 2.30 -1.27 -32.06
C LEU A 245 1.52 -2.13 -33.07
N VAL A 246 1.04 -1.56 -34.18
CA VAL A 246 0.33 -2.29 -35.24
C VAL A 246 1.22 -3.37 -35.85
N ALA A 247 2.45 -3.04 -36.22
CA ALA A 247 3.40 -4.01 -36.78
C ALA A 247 3.68 -5.17 -35.80
N PHE A 248 3.77 -4.87 -34.50
CA PHE A 248 3.90 -5.90 -33.46
C PHE A 248 2.67 -6.80 -33.38
N ILE A 249 1.47 -6.23 -33.41
CA ILE A 249 0.22 -7.00 -33.35
C ILE A 249 0.14 -7.97 -34.53
N GLU A 250 0.41 -7.48 -35.74
CA GLU A 250 0.42 -8.29 -36.96
C GLU A 250 1.46 -9.42 -36.89
N THR A 251 2.63 -9.14 -36.30
CA THR A 251 3.70 -10.14 -36.13
C THR A 251 3.35 -11.18 -35.06
N VAL A 252 2.77 -10.76 -33.93
CA VAL A 252 2.41 -11.65 -32.79
C VAL A 252 1.24 -12.55 -33.13
N ILE A 253 0.23 -12.06 -33.86
CA ILE A 253 -0.88 -12.90 -34.38
C ILE A 253 -0.36 -13.99 -35.34
N SER A 254 0.80 -13.75 -35.98
CA SER A 254 1.41 -14.66 -36.94
C SER A 254 2.34 -15.73 -36.32
N LEU A 255 2.64 -15.65 -35.01
CA LEU A 255 3.53 -16.60 -34.32
C LEU A 255 2.73 -17.63 -33.49
N PRO A 256 3.11 -18.91 -33.49
CA PRO A 256 2.52 -19.88 -32.57
C PRO A 256 2.81 -19.47 -31.11
N VAL A 257 1.80 -19.67 -30.25
CA VAL A 257 1.63 -19.15 -28.87
C VAL A 257 2.82 -19.38 -27.91
N GLY A 258 3.87 -20.11 -28.31
CA GLY A 258 5.03 -20.43 -27.48
C GLY A 258 6.26 -19.50 -27.57
N ASP A 259 6.37 -18.61 -28.56
CA ASP A 259 7.64 -17.92 -28.88
C ASP A 259 7.63 -16.38 -28.75
N CYS A 260 6.68 -15.81 -27.99
CA CYS A 260 6.49 -14.36 -27.92
C CYS A 260 7.52 -13.66 -26.99
N GLN A 261 8.61 -13.10 -27.53
CA GLN A 261 9.64 -12.32 -26.80
C GLN A 261 9.24 -10.86 -26.45
N VAL A 262 7.97 -10.59 -26.16
CA VAL A 262 7.42 -9.21 -26.17
C VAL A 262 7.45 -8.53 -24.79
N CYS A 263 8.63 -8.40 -24.17
CA CYS A 263 8.74 -7.70 -22.88
C CYS A 263 9.88 -6.68 -22.75
N LYS A 264 10.59 -6.36 -23.83
CA LYS A 264 11.80 -5.50 -23.73
C LYS A 264 11.56 -3.99 -23.76
N LEU A 265 10.35 -3.48 -24.01
CA LEU A 265 10.19 -2.05 -24.30
C LEU A 265 9.95 -1.10 -23.11
N PHE A 266 9.84 -1.57 -21.87
CA PHE A 266 9.45 -0.71 -20.73
C PHE A 266 10.49 -0.52 -19.61
N VAL A 267 11.75 -0.94 -19.80
CA VAL A 267 12.82 -0.72 -18.80
C VAL A 267 13.68 0.52 -19.12
N ALA A 268 13.52 1.13 -20.29
CA ALA A 268 14.36 2.25 -20.74
C ALA A 268 13.55 3.53 -20.98
N ASN A 269 13.02 4.14 -19.91
CA ASN A 269 12.83 5.58 -19.88
C ASN A 269 13.21 6.09 -18.48
N ASP A 270 14.50 5.94 -18.22
CA ASP A 270 15.23 6.62 -17.17
C ASP A 270 15.44 8.08 -17.62
N HIS A 271 14.50 8.94 -17.25
CA HIS A 271 14.77 10.38 -17.15
C HIS A 271 14.90 10.72 -15.67
N SER A 272 16.04 10.35 -15.10
CA SER A 272 16.64 11.06 -13.98
C SER A 272 16.79 12.54 -14.35
N GLY A 273 15.94 13.40 -13.80
CA GLY A 273 15.91 14.81 -14.16
C GLY A 273 14.95 15.64 -13.32
N LEU A 274 15.00 15.50 -11.99
CA LEU A 274 14.67 16.55 -11.02
C LEU A 274 15.59 16.42 -9.81
#